data_AF-A0A0Q9YCG0-F1
#
_entry.id   AF-A0A0Q9YCG0-F1
#
_cell.length_a   1.000
_cell.length_b   1.000
_cell.length_c   1.000
_cell.angle_alpha   90.00
_cell.angle_beta   90.00
_cell.angle_gamma   90.00
#
_symmetry.space_group_name_H-M   'P 1'
#
loop_
_entity.id
_entity.type
_entity.pdbx_description
1 polymer ?
#
loop_
_entity_poly.entity_id
_entity_poly.type
_entity_poly.pdbx_seq_one_letter_code
_entity_poly.pdbx_strand_id
1 'polypeptide(L)'
;MVSNMISASKLIRSMIFGASALLIGCAQNPVTKQSELHLVSQNKEVAIGNEHYPLAQQMSGGKYVIDPELTTYVQSVGQRLAKVSERNSLPFEFVVLNDSTPNAWALPGGKISINRGLLIHLQSEAELAAVLGHEITHATARHGAKSMERQMAWAAGLGLVQAILITKSDNETAQSIGMAGAAATIGLLSQKYGRDAEREADHYGIDTMVKAGYDPKAAVQLQETFVRLMDNKNSSWLEGLFSSHPPSQERAKANAVYAQTFPQTNLTMGKEVYQKKIALLKKRQPAYDAYDEGRKKLDKKDYSSALSFAEKAIKTEPKEALFYALKADVYAAENNPTEAVKWYTQAINRDSSYFYYYLQRGLSYEKLKQHDQSKQDLKQSQKLLPTEVAQNALNRLTRIK
;
A
#
# COMPACT_ATOMS: atom_id res chain seq x y z
N MET A 1 -63.64 26.30 -0.23
CA MET A 1 -62.97 24.98 -0.06
C MET A 1 -62.28 24.56 -1.35
N VAL A 2 -61.20 25.24 -1.79
CA VAL A 2 -60.31 24.75 -2.88
C VAL A 2 -58.93 25.39 -2.67
N SER A 3 -58.19 24.99 -1.64
CA SER A 3 -56.83 25.55 -1.42
C SER A 3 -55.81 24.59 -0.76
N ASN A 4 -56.14 23.32 -0.52
CA ASN A 4 -55.23 22.36 0.12
C ASN A 4 -54.77 21.18 -0.76
N MET A 5 -55.11 21.14 -2.05
CA MET A 5 -54.74 20.00 -2.92
C MET A 5 -53.42 20.19 -3.70
N ILE A 6 -52.76 21.36 -3.63
CA ILE A 6 -51.56 21.65 -4.43
C ILE A 6 -50.25 21.26 -3.70
N SER A 7 -50.29 21.00 -2.39
CA SER A 7 -49.09 20.65 -1.60
C SER A 7 -48.68 19.17 -1.73
N ALA A 8 -49.67 18.26 -1.74
CA ALA A 8 -49.40 16.82 -1.81
C ALA A 8 -48.81 16.37 -3.16
N SER A 9 -49.23 16.98 -4.29
CA SER A 9 -48.76 16.59 -5.63
C SER A 9 -47.31 17.00 -5.91
N LYS A 10 -46.81 18.08 -5.29
CA LYS A 10 -45.39 18.47 -5.35
C LYS A 10 -44.51 17.56 -4.49
N LEU A 11 -44.99 17.16 -3.30
CA LEU A 11 -44.30 16.20 -2.44
C LEU A 11 -44.24 14.79 -3.05
N ILE A 12 -45.33 14.34 -3.67
CA ILE A 12 -45.38 13.05 -4.37
C ILE A 12 -44.50 13.07 -5.63
N ARG A 13 -44.46 14.17 -6.40
CA ARG A 13 -43.54 14.30 -7.54
C ARG A 13 -42.07 14.34 -7.12
N SER A 14 -41.72 15.00 -6.00
CA SER A 14 -40.35 14.95 -5.44
C SER A 14 -39.97 13.57 -4.91
N MET A 15 -40.90 12.82 -4.30
CA MET A 15 -40.65 11.42 -3.88
C MET A 15 -40.50 10.48 -5.08
N ILE A 16 -41.28 10.67 -6.15
CA ILE A 16 -41.18 9.85 -7.36
C ILE A 16 -39.88 10.15 -8.13
N PHE A 17 -39.42 11.42 -8.17
CA PHE A 17 -38.12 11.76 -8.75
C PHE A 17 -36.94 11.26 -7.90
N GLY A 18 -37.05 11.29 -6.57
CA GLY A 18 -36.06 10.72 -5.65
C GLY A 18 -35.98 9.18 -5.71
N ALA A 19 -37.12 8.49 -5.87
CA ALA A 19 -37.17 7.04 -6.01
C ALA A 19 -36.69 6.56 -7.39
N SER A 20 -36.89 7.35 -8.45
CA SER A 20 -36.45 7.01 -9.81
C SER A 20 -34.92 7.18 -10.00
N ALA A 21 -34.28 8.07 -9.23
CA ALA A 21 -32.83 8.26 -9.26
C ALA A 21 -32.04 7.14 -8.54
N LEU A 22 -32.69 6.35 -7.67
CA LEU A 22 -32.07 5.24 -6.94
C LEU A 22 -31.93 3.95 -7.76
N LEU A 23 -32.61 3.84 -8.91
CA LEU A 23 -32.58 2.65 -9.76
C LEU A 23 -31.36 2.57 -10.71
N ILE A 24 -30.55 3.62 -10.80
CA ILE A 24 -29.36 3.68 -11.68
C ILE A 24 -28.09 3.19 -10.96
N GLY A 25 -28.18 2.93 -9.64
CA GLY A 25 -27.03 2.63 -8.80
C GLY A 25 -26.61 1.16 -8.73
N CYS A 26 -27.33 0.21 -9.33
CA CYS A 26 -27.00 -1.21 -9.22
C CYS A 26 -26.35 -1.75 -10.49
N ALA A 27 -25.22 -2.46 -10.36
CA ALA A 27 -24.57 -3.18 -11.46
C ALA A 27 -24.04 -4.54 -10.99
N GLN A 28 -23.75 -5.44 -11.93
CA GLN A 28 -23.15 -6.72 -11.57
C GLN A 28 -21.66 -6.57 -11.23
N ASN A 29 -21.24 -7.21 -10.13
CA ASN A 29 -19.84 -7.33 -9.78
C ASN A 29 -19.10 -8.10 -10.91
N PRO A 30 -17.99 -7.56 -11.45
CA PRO A 30 -17.28 -8.19 -12.56
C PRO A 30 -16.75 -9.59 -12.27
N VAL A 31 -16.49 -9.91 -11.00
CA VAL A 31 -15.98 -11.21 -10.58
C VAL A 31 -17.13 -12.10 -10.09
N THR A 32 -17.84 -11.66 -9.05
CA THR A 32 -18.84 -12.51 -8.37
C THR A 32 -20.18 -12.63 -9.12
N LYS A 33 -20.40 -11.75 -10.12
CA LYS A 33 -21.65 -11.60 -10.89
C LYS A 33 -22.89 -11.23 -10.05
N GLN A 34 -22.72 -10.98 -8.75
CA GLN A 34 -23.79 -10.52 -7.87
C GLN A 34 -24.17 -9.07 -8.19
N SER A 35 -25.45 -8.71 -8.02
CA SER A 35 -25.92 -7.33 -8.15
C SER A 35 -25.51 -6.52 -6.93
N GLU A 36 -24.79 -5.43 -7.14
CA GLU A 36 -24.24 -4.58 -6.08
C GLU A 36 -24.45 -3.10 -6.38
N LEU A 37 -24.41 -2.27 -5.34
CA LEU A 37 -24.31 -0.83 -5.51
C LEU A 37 -23.01 -0.49 -6.27
N HIS A 38 -23.09 0.45 -7.19
CA HIS A 38 -22.06 0.78 -8.16
C HIS A 38 -22.03 2.30 -8.37
N LEU A 39 -21.70 3.03 -7.31
CA LEU A 39 -21.58 4.50 -7.32
C LEU A 39 -20.17 4.94 -7.76
N VAL A 40 -19.14 4.16 -7.43
CA VAL A 40 -17.77 4.43 -7.82
C VAL A 40 -17.53 3.74 -9.17
N SER A 41 -17.46 4.53 -10.25
CA SER A 41 -17.20 4.00 -11.58
C SER A 41 -15.75 3.51 -11.73
N GLN A 42 -15.48 2.64 -12.72
CA GLN A 42 -14.12 2.19 -13.02
C GLN A 42 -13.16 3.35 -13.30
N ASN A 43 -13.59 4.38 -14.02
CA ASN A 43 -12.75 5.56 -14.28
C ASN A 43 -12.42 6.30 -12.97
N LYS A 44 -13.37 6.35 -12.03
CA LYS A 44 -13.13 6.94 -10.70
C LYS A 44 -12.19 6.06 -9.88
N GLU A 45 -12.32 4.74 -9.91
CA GLU A 45 -11.37 3.80 -9.29
C GLU A 45 -9.95 4.03 -9.82
N VAL A 46 -9.77 4.12 -11.13
CA VAL A 46 -8.47 4.38 -11.77
C VAL A 46 -7.92 5.74 -11.38
N ALA A 47 -8.75 6.78 -11.33
CA ALA A 47 -8.33 8.12 -10.91
C ALA A 47 -7.85 8.13 -9.44
N ILE A 48 -8.62 7.51 -8.54
CA ILE A 48 -8.24 7.35 -7.12
C ILE A 48 -6.91 6.58 -7.01
N GLY A 49 -6.78 5.46 -7.72
CA GLY A 49 -5.54 4.69 -7.76
C GLY A 49 -4.35 5.54 -8.20
N ASN A 50 -4.46 6.25 -9.31
CA ASN A 50 -3.36 7.09 -9.84
C ASN A 50 -2.98 8.25 -8.90
N GLU A 51 -3.95 8.83 -8.20
CA GLU A 51 -3.72 9.93 -7.25
C GLU A 51 -3.03 9.44 -5.97
N HIS A 52 -3.52 8.33 -5.39
CA HIS A 52 -3.09 7.89 -4.08
C HIS A 52 -1.91 6.90 -4.10
N TYR A 53 -1.67 6.21 -5.21
CA TYR A 53 -0.63 5.18 -5.27
C TYR A 53 0.80 5.70 -5.02
N PRO A 54 1.24 6.84 -5.59
CA PRO A 54 2.54 7.40 -5.26
C PRO A 54 2.66 7.78 -3.78
N LEU A 55 1.59 8.35 -3.20
CA LEU A 55 1.56 8.71 -1.77
C LEU A 55 1.63 7.47 -0.89
N ALA A 56 0.90 6.42 -1.24
CA ALA A 56 0.88 5.15 -0.53
C ALA A 56 2.27 4.48 -0.55
N GLN A 57 2.96 4.50 -1.70
CA GLN A 57 4.34 4.02 -1.80
C GLN A 57 5.27 4.78 -0.84
N GLN A 58 5.13 6.10 -0.70
CA GLN A 58 5.90 6.90 0.25
C GLN A 58 5.55 6.55 1.70
N MET A 59 4.28 6.30 2.01
CA MET A 59 3.86 5.92 3.37
C MET A 59 4.31 4.49 3.76
N SER A 60 4.61 3.64 2.77
CA SER A 60 5.01 2.24 2.95
C SER A 60 6.50 1.99 2.67
N GLY A 61 7.38 2.93 3.06
CA GLY A 61 8.84 2.73 3.00
C GLY A 61 9.51 3.11 1.68
N GLY A 62 8.76 3.60 0.69
CA GLY A 62 9.29 3.97 -0.62
C GLY A 62 9.52 2.78 -1.55
N LYS A 63 9.91 3.06 -2.80
CA LYS A 63 10.18 2.03 -3.80
C LYS A 63 11.50 1.33 -3.51
N TYR A 64 11.58 0.04 -3.80
CA TYR A 64 12.84 -0.71 -3.77
C TYR A 64 13.66 -0.46 -5.04
N VAL A 65 14.44 0.62 -5.05
CA VAL A 65 15.10 1.12 -6.28
C VAL A 65 16.48 0.52 -6.56
N ILE A 66 17.11 -0.13 -5.58
CA ILE A 66 18.48 -0.69 -5.75
C ILE A 66 18.51 -2.03 -6.50
N ASP A 67 17.34 -2.56 -6.86
CA ASP A 67 17.14 -3.76 -7.68
C ASP A 67 15.94 -3.59 -8.62
N PRO A 68 16.08 -2.82 -9.71
CA PRO A 68 15.00 -2.65 -10.67
C PRO A 68 14.61 -3.97 -11.37
N GLU A 69 15.51 -4.95 -11.44
CA GLU A 69 15.23 -6.26 -12.03
C GLU A 69 14.25 -7.07 -11.17
N LEU A 70 14.35 -6.99 -9.84
CA LEU A 70 13.37 -7.63 -8.96
C LEU A 70 11.97 -7.04 -9.16
N THR A 71 11.85 -5.72 -9.28
CA THR A 71 10.56 -5.08 -9.58
C THR A 71 10.04 -5.49 -10.95
N THR A 72 10.90 -5.55 -11.97
CA THR A 72 10.53 -6.02 -13.32
C THR A 72 10.04 -7.46 -13.29
N TYR A 73 10.67 -8.32 -12.48
CA TYR A 73 10.25 -9.70 -12.31
C TYR A 73 8.86 -9.80 -11.64
N VAL A 74 8.65 -9.11 -10.53
CA VAL A 74 7.33 -9.05 -9.86
C VAL A 74 6.26 -8.52 -10.80
N GLN A 75 6.57 -7.48 -11.58
CA GLN A 75 5.69 -6.96 -12.63
C GLN A 75 5.37 -8.03 -13.68
N SER A 76 6.35 -8.81 -14.14
CA SER A 76 6.10 -9.85 -15.14
C SER A 76 5.14 -10.93 -14.64
N VAL A 77 5.25 -11.35 -13.38
CA VAL A 77 4.34 -12.33 -12.76
C VAL A 77 2.94 -11.70 -12.57
N GLY A 78 2.89 -10.47 -12.04
CA GLY A 78 1.64 -9.74 -11.85
C GLY A 78 0.88 -9.48 -13.16
N GLN A 79 1.57 -9.07 -14.22
CA GLN A 79 0.96 -8.82 -15.53
C GLN A 79 0.47 -10.12 -16.19
N ARG A 80 1.19 -11.25 -15.99
CA ARG A 80 0.74 -12.57 -16.44
C ARG A 80 -0.59 -12.95 -15.81
N LEU A 81 -0.77 -12.69 -14.52
CA LEU A 81 -2.03 -12.92 -13.79
C LEU A 81 -3.12 -11.94 -14.25
N ALA A 82 -2.81 -10.64 -14.30
CA ALA A 82 -3.76 -9.59 -14.70
C ALA A 82 -4.34 -9.80 -16.11
N LYS A 83 -3.55 -10.35 -17.03
CA LYS A 83 -4.02 -10.65 -18.40
C LYS A 83 -5.17 -11.66 -18.43
N VAL A 84 -5.18 -12.60 -17.49
CA VAL A 84 -6.18 -13.68 -17.40
C VAL A 84 -7.20 -13.49 -16.27
N SER A 85 -7.08 -12.40 -15.52
CA SER A 85 -8.04 -12.02 -14.50
C SER A 85 -9.28 -11.37 -15.12
N GLU A 86 -10.35 -11.28 -14.32
CA GLU A 86 -11.46 -10.39 -14.65
C GLU A 86 -10.98 -8.93 -14.74
N ARG A 87 -11.69 -8.08 -15.48
CA ARG A 87 -11.30 -6.66 -15.72
C ARG A 87 -9.83 -6.50 -16.19
N ASN A 88 -9.34 -7.39 -17.04
CA ASN A 88 -7.98 -7.34 -17.60
C ASN A 88 -7.64 -6.05 -18.38
N SER A 89 -8.61 -5.17 -18.64
CA SER A 89 -8.42 -3.83 -19.19
C SER A 89 -8.00 -2.78 -18.16
N LEU A 90 -7.96 -3.10 -16.87
CA LEU A 90 -7.47 -2.17 -15.85
C LEU A 90 -5.97 -1.89 -16.05
N PRO A 91 -5.50 -0.66 -15.78
CA PRO A 91 -4.09 -0.28 -15.95
C PRO A 91 -3.26 -0.78 -14.75
N PHE A 92 -3.10 -2.10 -14.66
CA PHE A 92 -2.40 -2.75 -13.56
C PHE A 92 -0.96 -2.27 -13.44
N GLU A 93 -0.54 -1.96 -12.22
CA GLU A 93 0.81 -1.52 -11.88
C GLU A 93 1.26 -2.28 -10.63
N PHE A 94 2.50 -2.78 -10.67
CA PHE A 94 3.10 -3.55 -9.59
C PHE A 94 4.41 -2.92 -9.17
N VAL A 95 4.62 -2.74 -7.87
CA VAL A 95 5.85 -2.17 -7.31
C VAL A 95 6.32 -2.98 -6.10
N VAL A 96 7.64 -3.14 -5.98
CA VAL A 96 8.27 -3.66 -4.77
C VAL A 96 8.62 -2.49 -3.86
N LEU A 97 8.20 -2.58 -2.60
CA LEU A 97 8.45 -1.57 -1.57
C LEU A 97 9.65 -1.93 -0.71
N ASN A 98 10.39 -0.91 -0.26
CA ASN A 98 11.63 -1.05 0.51
C ASN A 98 11.38 -1.28 2.01
N ASP A 99 10.47 -2.19 2.34
CA ASP A 99 10.04 -2.47 3.71
C ASP A 99 10.33 -3.92 4.09
N SER A 100 10.92 -4.11 5.28
CA SER A 100 11.22 -5.42 5.86
C SER A 100 9.98 -6.10 6.43
N THR A 101 8.94 -5.35 6.78
CA THR A 101 7.70 -5.92 7.30
C THR A 101 6.96 -6.62 6.16
N PRO A 102 6.65 -7.92 6.29
CA PRO A 102 5.98 -8.66 5.23
C PRO A 102 4.54 -8.19 5.07
N ASN A 103 4.22 -7.73 3.86
CA ASN A 103 2.89 -7.27 3.50
C ASN A 103 2.75 -7.19 1.97
N ALA A 104 1.50 -7.19 1.51
CA ALA A 104 1.10 -6.80 0.17
C ALA A 104 -0.24 -6.07 0.27
N TRP A 105 -0.56 -5.23 -0.71
CA TRP A 105 -1.83 -4.51 -0.73
C TRP A 105 -2.21 -4.06 -2.14
N ALA A 106 -3.51 -3.90 -2.37
CA ALA A 106 -4.09 -3.32 -3.57
C ALA A 106 -4.86 -2.03 -3.26
N LEU A 107 -4.68 -1.01 -4.10
CA LEU A 107 -5.57 0.14 -4.21
C LEU A 107 -6.50 0.01 -5.43
N PRO A 108 -7.63 0.74 -5.45
CA PRO A 108 -8.51 0.79 -6.62
C PRO A 108 -7.76 1.09 -7.93
N GLY A 109 -8.27 0.58 -9.04
CA GLY A 109 -7.68 0.82 -10.36
C GLY A 109 -6.49 -0.08 -10.72
N GLY A 110 -6.24 -1.15 -9.97
CA GLY A 110 -5.22 -2.16 -10.30
C GLY A 110 -3.81 -1.80 -9.79
N LYS A 111 -3.70 -1.02 -8.71
CA LYS A 111 -2.41 -0.60 -8.16
C LYS A 111 -2.01 -1.52 -7.02
N ILE A 112 -0.95 -2.31 -7.21
CA ILE A 112 -0.59 -3.40 -6.29
C ILE A 112 0.85 -3.23 -5.83
N SER A 113 1.09 -3.36 -4.53
CA SER A 113 2.44 -3.31 -3.97
C SER A 113 2.73 -4.54 -3.14
N ILE A 114 4.00 -4.92 -3.11
CA ILE A 114 4.51 -5.99 -2.24
C ILE A 114 5.79 -5.56 -1.55
N ASN A 115 5.90 -5.84 -0.27
CA ASN A 115 7.09 -5.50 0.51
C ASN A 115 8.21 -6.52 0.23
N ARG A 116 9.46 -6.04 0.13
CA ARG A 116 10.63 -6.94 0.00
C ARG A 116 10.70 -7.96 1.14
N GLY A 117 10.23 -7.59 2.33
CA GLY A 117 10.10 -8.48 3.47
C GLY A 117 9.26 -9.72 3.18
N LEU A 118 8.17 -9.60 2.41
CA LEU A 118 7.36 -10.77 2.07
C LEU A 118 8.07 -11.67 1.05
N LEU A 119 8.74 -11.08 0.05
CA LEU A 119 9.42 -11.82 -1.01
C LEU A 119 10.48 -12.80 -0.50
N ILE A 120 11.23 -12.45 0.55
CA ILE A 120 12.28 -13.35 1.07
C ILE A 120 11.72 -14.63 1.71
N HIS A 121 10.45 -14.64 2.10
CA HIS A 121 9.81 -15.76 2.78
C HIS A 121 9.10 -16.74 1.84
N LEU A 122 8.79 -16.30 0.62
CA LEU A 122 8.18 -17.18 -0.39
C LEU A 122 9.21 -18.18 -0.92
N GLN A 123 8.75 -19.37 -1.26
CA GLN A 123 9.57 -20.49 -1.71
C GLN A 123 9.50 -20.71 -3.22
N SER A 124 8.52 -20.11 -3.91
CA SER A 124 8.25 -20.37 -5.32
C SER A 124 7.57 -19.22 -6.04
N GLU A 125 7.65 -19.20 -7.38
CA GLU A 125 6.96 -18.19 -8.21
C GLU A 125 5.45 -18.35 -8.12
N ALA A 126 4.96 -19.58 -7.93
CA ALA A 126 3.54 -19.84 -7.68
C ALA A 126 3.06 -19.27 -6.33
N GLU A 127 3.90 -19.22 -5.29
CA GLU A 127 3.54 -18.55 -4.03
C GLU A 127 3.49 -17.02 -4.19
N LEU A 128 4.41 -16.44 -4.98
CA LEU A 128 4.30 -15.03 -5.38
C LEU A 128 3.02 -14.80 -6.18
N ALA A 129 2.70 -15.70 -7.10
CA ALA A 129 1.48 -15.63 -7.88
C ALA A 129 0.21 -15.75 -7.03
N ALA A 130 0.25 -16.51 -5.92
CA ALA A 130 -0.83 -16.58 -4.95
C ALA A 130 -1.07 -15.24 -4.25
N VAL A 131 -0.01 -14.59 -3.76
CA VAL A 131 -0.10 -13.25 -3.15
C VAL A 131 -0.64 -12.24 -4.16
N LEU A 132 -0.07 -12.19 -5.36
CA LEU A 132 -0.49 -11.22 -6.37
C LEU A 132 -1.90 -11.51 -6.91
N GLY A 133 -2.29 -12.78 -7.07
CA GLY A 133 -3.62 -13.18 -7.51
C GLY A 133 -4.71 -12.80 -6.50
N HIS A 134 -4.39 -12.92 -5.20
CA HIS A 134 -5.23 -12.43 -4.10
C HIS A 134 -5.45 -10.92 -4.19
N GLU A 135 -4.38 -10.14 -4.31
CA GLU A 135 -4.45 -8.67 -4.44
C GLU A 135 -5.13 -8.21 -5.74
N ILE A 136 -4.88 -8.89 -6.86
CA ILE A 136 -5.58 -8.65 -8.12
C ILE A 136 -7.07 -8.84 -7.91
N THR A 137 -7.49 -9.88 -7.19
CA THR A 137 -8.91 -10.13 -6.95
C THR A 137 -9.55 -9.02 -6.11
N HIS A 138 -8.86 -8.47 -5.09
CA HIS A 138 -9.38 -7.30 -4.37
C HIS A 138 -9.66 -6.11 -5.30
N ALA A 139 -8.81 -5.89 -6.31
CA ALA A 139 -9.03 -4.85 -7.31
C ALA A 139 -10.13 -5.22 -8.31
N THR A 140 -10.16 -6.45 -8.82
CA THR A 140 -11.10 -6.86 -9.88
C THR A 140 -12.52 -7.05 -9.35
N ALA A 141 -12.66 -7.59 -8.14
CA ALA A 141 -13.92 -7.74 -7.42
C ALA A 141 -14.37 -6.45 -6.71
N ARG A 142 -13.64 -5.34 -6.92
CA ARG A 142 -14.01 -4.00 -6.43
C ARG A 142 -14.14 -3.91 -4.91
N HIS A 143 -13.42 -4.71 -4.13
CA HIS A 143 -13.53 -4.70 -2.68
C HIS A 143 -13.21 -3.32 -2.08
N GLY A 144 -12.21 -2.63 -2.66
CA GLY A 144 -11.87 -1.23 -2.38
C GLY A 144 -13.07 -0.30 -2.57
N ALA A 145 -13.58 -0.23 -3.80
CA ALA A 145 -14.71 0.61 -4.17
C ALA A 145 -15.97 0.29 -3.35
N LYS A 146 -16.31 -0.99 -3.15
CA LYS A 146 -17.45 -1.42 -2.34
C LYS A 146 -17.36 -0.93 -0.90
N SER A 147 -16.16 -0.87 -0.33
CA SER A 147 -15.94 -0.30 1.00
C SER A 147 -16.16 1.21 1.02
N MET A 148 -15.63 1.92 0.01
CA MET A 148 -15.87 3.36 -0.14
C MET A 148 -17.35 3.68 -0.30
N GLU A 149 -18.08 2.91 -1.11
CA GLU A 149 -19.52 3.07 -1.33
C GLU A 149 -20.31 2.85 -0.04
N ARG A 150 -19.94 1.86 0.79
CA ARG A 150 -20.53 1.68 2.12
C ARG A 150 -20.27 2.88 3.03
N GLN A 151 -19.05 3.43 3.02
CA GLN A 151 -18.72 4.64 3.79
C GLN A 151 -19.53 5.85 3.31
N MET A 152 -19.65 6.05 2.00
CA MET A 152 -20.47 7.09 1.39
C MET A 152 -21.95 6.96 1.79
N ALA A 153 -22.52 5.76 1.69
CA ALA A 153 -23.90 5.50 2.09
C ALA A 153 -24.13 5.76 3.58
N TRP A 154 -23.17 5.35 4.43
CA TRP A 154 -23.21 5.63 5.86
C TRP A 154 -23.21 7.14 6.16
N ALA A 155 -22.30 7.91 5.56
CA ALA A 155 -22.28 9.35 5.74
C ALA A 155 -23.51 10.04 5.17
N ALA A 156 -24.07 9.54 4.06
CA ALA A 156 -25.32 10.04 3.52
C ALA A 156 -26.48 9.87 4.51
N GLY A 157 -26.57 8.72 5.17
CA GLY A 157 -27.53 8.48 6.24
C GLY A 157 -27.39 9.44 7.42
N LEU A 158 -26.19 9.99 7.65
CA LEU A 158 -25.91 10.99 8.68
C LEU A 158 -26.00 12.45 8.19
N GLY A 159 -26.32 12.68 6.91
CA GLY A 159 -26.32 14.03 6.31
C GLY A 159 -24.92 14.63 6.09
N LEU A 160 -23.87 13.81 6.10
CA LEU A 160 -22.45 14.20 6.03
C LEU A 160 -21.80 14.00 4.65
N VAL A 161 -22.58 13.85 3.57
CA VAL A 161 -22.08 13.50 2.22
C VAL A 161 -20.95 14.43 1.75
N GLN A 162 -21.06 15.72 2.06
CA GLN A 162 -20.08 16.74 1.66
C GLN A 162 -18.68 16.50 2.25
N ALA A 163 -18.54 15.73 3.33
CA ALA A 163 -17.25 15.40 3.92
C ALA A 163 -16.55 14.19 3.27
N ILE A 164 -17.30 13.34 2.55
CA ILE A 164 -16.75 12.11 1.90
C ILE A 164 -16.43 12.34 0.43
N LEU A 165 -17.17 13.22 -0.23
CA LEU A 165 -16.77 13.72 -1.53
C LEU A 165 -15.50 14.55 -1.31
N ILE A 166 -14.33 13.96 -1.62
CA ILE A 166 -13.07 14.70 -1.80
C ILE A 166 -13.29 15.61 -3.02
N THR A 167 -14.08 16.67 -2.84
CA THR A 167 -14.28 17.74 -3.80
C THR A 167 -13.41 18.87 -3.32
N LYS A 168 -12.40 19.21 -4.12
CA LYS A 168 -11.69 20.48 -4.02
C LYS A 168 -12.73 21.58 -3.87
N SER A 169 -12.77 22.24 -2.72
CA SER A 169 -13.52 23.48 -2.60
C SER A 169 -12.70 24.62 -3.24
N ASP A 170 -13.36 25.59 -3.86
CA ASP A 170 -12.70 26.67 -4.60
C ASP A 170 -11.85 27.60 -3.71
N ASN A 171 -11.98 27.50 -2.38
CA ASN A 171 -11.25 28.30 -1.39
C ASN A 171 -10.10 27.54 -0.71
N GLU A 172 -9.79 26.32 -1.14
CA GLU A 172 -8.71 25.54 -0.53
C GLU A 172 -7.34 25.89 -1.12
N THR A 173 -6.39 26.17 -0.23
CA THR A 173 -4.98 26.29 -0.60
C THR A 173 -4.46 24.96 -1.15
N ALA A 174 -3.48 24.99 -2.05
CA ALA A 174 -2.81 23.77 -2.53
C ALA A 174 -2.27 22.89 -1.37
N GLN A 175 -1.96 23.51 -0.23
CA GLN A 175 -1.54 22.86 1.01
C GLN A 175 -2.65 22.05 1.67
N SER A 176 -3.84 22.61 1.87
CA SER A 176 -4.97 21.89 2.50
C SER A 176 -5.41 20.70 1.64
N ILE A 177 -5.39 20.86 0.32
CA ILE A 177 -5.67 19.79 -0.65
C ILE A 177 -4.64 18.66 -0.52
N GLY A 178 -3.35 18.98 -0.49
CA GLY A 178 -2.29 17.98 -0.34
C GLY A 178 -2.44 17.16 0.94
N MET A 179 -2.80 17.81 2.05
CA MET A 179 -2.97 17.11 3.33
C MET A 179 -4.24 16.26 3.40
N ALA A 180 -5.34 16.73 2.82
CA ALA A 180 -6.54 15.92 2.66
C ALA A 180 -6.25 14.68 1.80
N GLY A 181 -5.47 14.83 0.72
CA GLY A 181 -5.02 13.72 -0.13
C GLY A 181 -4.21 12.67 0.64
N ALA A 182 -3.24 13.10 1.45
CA ALA A 182 -2.47 12.19 2.31
C ALA A 182 -3.35 11.46 3.34
N ALA A 183 -4.27 12.16 4.01
CA ALA A 183 -5.19 11.54 4.96
C ALA A 183 -6.11 10.50 4.29
N ALA A 184 -6.61 10.80 3.09
CA ALA A 184 -7.39 9.85 2.29
C ALA A 184 -6.56 8.62 1.90
N THR A 185 -5.29 8.78 1.53
CA THR A 185 -4.36 7.66 1.28
C THR A 185 -4.23 6.73 2.50
N ILE A 186 -4.10 7.29 3.70
CA ILE A 186 -4.02 6.50 4.94
C ILE A 186 -5.32 5.70 5.14
N GLY A 187 -6.48 6.32 4.87
CA GLY A 187 -7.77 5.64 4.94
C GLY A 187 -7.87 4.45 3.98
N LEU A 188 -7.35 4.59 2.75
CA LEU A 188 -7.30 3.50 1.77
C LEU A 188 -6.33 2.39 2.19
N LEU A 189 -5.15 2.72 2.70
CA LEU A 189 -4.17 1.73 3.19
C LEU A 189 -4.63 1.01 4.46
N SER A 190 -5.45 1.65 5.27
CA SER A 190 -5.99 1.08 6.52
C SER A 190 -7.25 0.25 6.29
N GLN A 191 -7.66 0.06 5.03
CA GLN A 191 -8.88 -0.66 4.70
C GLN A 191 -8.75 -2.13 5.07
N LYS A 192 -9.73 -2.63 5.83
CA LYS A 192 -9.88 -4.05 6.15
C LYS A 192 -11.00 -4.65 5.34
N TYR A 193 -10.75 -5.81 4.75
CA TYR A 193 -11.75 -6.53 3.98
C TYR A 193 -12.56 -7.47 4.88
N GLY A 194 -13.85 -7.61 4.56
CA GLY A 194 -14.72 -8.54 5.29
C GLY A 194 -14.37 -10.00 4.96
N ARG A 195 -14.84 -10.93 5.78
CA ARG A 195 -14.59 -12.38 5.60
C ARG A 195 -15.00 -12.89 4.21
N ASP A 196 -16.09 -12.37 3.65
CA ASP A 196 -16.56 -12.79 2.32
C ASP A 196 -15.62 -12.29 1.21
N ALA A 197 -15.16 -11.04 1.30
CA ALA A 197 -14.18 -10.49 0.36
C ALA A 197 -12.85 -11.25 0.40
N GLU A 198 -12.43 -11.71 1.57
CA GLU A 198 -11.23 -12.55 1.73
C GLU A 198 -11.41 -13.96 1.11
N ARG A 199 -12.60 -14.57 1.24
CA ARG A 199 -12.92 -15.84 0.57
C ARG A 199 -12.99 -15.69 -0.95
N GLU A 200 -13.58 -14.59 -1.43
CA GLU A 200 -13.62 -14.26 -2.85
C GLU A 200 -12.19 -14.07 -3.39
N ALA A 201 -11.36 -13.31 -2.67
CA ALA A 201 -9.96 -13.08 -3.03
C ALA A 201 -9.14 -14.38 -3.13
N ASP A 202 -9.33 -15.30 -2.19
CA ASP A 202 -8.73 -16.63 -2.26
C ASP A 202 -9.19 -17.44 -3.47
N HIS A 203 -10.51 -17.54 -3.64
CA HIS A 203 -11.12 -18.41 -4.65
C HIS A 203 -10.78 -17.96 -6.07
N TYR A 204 -11.05 -16.70 -6.40
CA TYR A 204 -10.75 -16.18 -7.74
C TYR A 204 -9.27 -15.88 -7.94
N GLY A 205 -8.50 -15.69 -6.85
CA GLY A 205 -7.04 -15.69 -6.88
C GLY A 205 -6.49 -17.02 -7.37
N ILE A 206 -6.98 -18.13 -6.82
CA ILE A 206 -6.65 -19.50 -7.27
C ILE A 206 -7.05 -19.72 -8.73
N ASP A 207 -8.25 -19.28 -9.15
CA ASP A 207 -8.66 -19.36 -10.56
C ASP A 207 -7.68 -18.65 -11.49
N THR A 208 -7.28 -17.44 -11.10
CA THR A 208 -6.36 -16.60 -11.87
C THR A 208 -4.98 -17.24 -11.94
N MET A 209 -4.50 -17.85 -10.84
CA MET A 209 -3.25 -18.62 -10.82
C MET A 209 -3.30 -19.78 -11.82
N VAL A 210 -4.35 -20.60 -11.78
CA VAL A 210 -4.47 -21.76 -12.66
C VAL A 210 -4.57 -21.33 -14.12
N LYS A 211 -5.38 -20.32 -14.45
CA LYS A 211 -5.47 -19.72 -15.80
C LYS A 211 -4.12 -19.20 -16.29
N ALA A 212 -3.30 -18.68 -15.38
CA ALA A 212 -1.95 -18.22 -15.69
C ALA A 212 -0.93 -19.37 -15.80
N GLY A 213 -1.28 -20.59 -15.43
CA GLY A 213 -0.41 -21.78 -15.48
C GLY A 213 0.38 -22.05 -14.20
N TYR A 214 -0.01 -21.46 -13.07
CA TYR A 214 0.60 -21.71 -11.76
C TYR A 214 -0.14 -22.81 -10.99
N ASP A 215 0.62 -23.60 -10.23
CA ASP A 215 0.06 -24.68 -9.40
C ASP A 215 -0.68 -24.09 -8.17
N PRO A 216 -1.99 -24.35 -8.01
CA PRO A 216 -2.80 -23.78 -6.93
C PRO A 216 -2.42 -24.33 -5.55
N LYS A 217 -1.66 -25.42 -5.45
CA LYS A 217 -1.12 -25.92 -4.17
C LYS A 217 -0.26 -24.88 -3.47
N ALA A 218 0.38 -23.97 -4.22
CA ALA A 218 1.18 -22.90 -3.64
C ALA A 218 0.33 -21.96 -2.75
N ALA A 219 -0.89 -21.63 -3.17
CA ALA A 219 -1.80 -20.80 -2.35
C ALA A 219 -2.18 -21.51 -1.05
N VAL A 220 -2.48 -22.80 -1.13
CA VAL A 220 -2.82 -23.64 0.04
C VAL A 220 -1.64 -23.71 1.01
N GLN A 221 -0.43 -24.03 0.51
CA GLN A 221 0.78 -24.13 1.33
C GLN A 221 1.12 -22.81 2.02
N LEU A 222 0.95 -21.69 1.32
CA LEU A 222 1.19 -20.36 1.85
C LEU A 222 0.20 -20.04 2.99
N GLN A 223 -1.09 -20.29 2.79
CA GLN A 223 -2.12 -20.07 3.81
C GLN A 223 -1.93 -20.96 5.04
N GLU A 224 -1.64 -22.24 4.85
CA GLU A 224 -1.32 -23.14 5.97
C GLU A 224 -0.08 -22.66 6.73
N THR A 225 0.91 -22.11 6.03
CA THR A 225 2.09 -21.50 6.65
C THR A 225 1.70 -20.29 7.50
N PHE A 226 0.84 -19.40 7.00
CA PHE A 226 0.36 -18.25 7.77
C PHE A 226 -0.47 -18.66 8.99
N VAL A 227 -1.34 -19.66 8.87
CA VAL A 227 -2.10 -20.18 10.01
C VAL A 227 -1.16 -20.73 11.09
N ARG A 228 -0.17 -21.55 10.72
CA ARG A 228 0.83 -22.07 11.67
C ARG A 228 1.65 -20.95 12.34
N LEU A 229 2.01 -19.91 11.59
CA LEU A 229 2.81 -18.80 12.12
C LEU A 229 2.00 -17.89 13.05
N MET A 230 0.69 -17.77 12.84
CA MET A 230 -0.20 -17.02 13.72
C MET A 230 -0.38 -17.69 15.09
N ASP A 231 -0.50 -19.02 15.13
CA ASP A 231 -0.61 -19.77 16.40
C ASP A 231 0.65 -19.63 17.27
N ASN A 232 1.80 -19.38 16.63
CA ASN A 232 3.03 -19.02 17.31
C ASN A 232 3.01 -17.53 17.71
N LYS A 233 2.68 -17.26 18.98
CA LYS A 233 2.59 -15.91 19.59
C LYS A 233 3.86 -15.02 19.50
N ASN A 234 4.93 -15.50 18.89
CA ASN A 234 6.20 -14.78 18.68
C ASN A 234 6.31 -14.14 17.27
N SER A 235 5.29 -14.25 16.42
CA SER A 235 5.32 -13.77 15.03
C SER A 235 4.90 -12.29 14.88
N SER A 236 5.40 -11.39 15.75
CA SER A 236 5.07 -9.95 15.68
C SER A 236 5.46 -9.31 14.34
N TRP A 237 6.44 -9.87 13.65
CA TRP A 237 6.83 -9.41 12.31
C TRP A 237 5.76 -9.62 11.23
N LEU A 238 4.76 -10.50 11.44
CA LEU A 238 3.62 -10.73 10.54
C LEU A 238 2.37 -9.94 10.91
N GLU A 239 2.40 -9.14 11.99
CA GLU A 239 1.22 -8.43 12.51
C GLU A 239 0.60 -7.50 11.46
N GLY A 240 1.43 -6.84 10.63
CA GLY A 240 0.97 -6.01 9.52
C GLY A 240 0.12 -6.80 8.51
N LEU A 241 0.65 -7.92 8.02
CA LEU A 241 -0.05 -8.81 7.08
C LEU A 241 -1.33 -9.40 7.67
N PHE A 242 -1.32 -9.81 8.94
CA PHE A 242 -2.48 -10.44 9.57
C PHE A 242 -3.55 -9.44 10.00
N SER A 243 -3.17 -8.17 10.20
CA SER A 243 -4.12 -7.09 10.46
C SER A 243 -4.94 -6.72 9.23
N SER A 244 -4.35 -6.79 8.03
CA SER A 244 -5.03 -6.56 6.75
C SER A 244 -5.74 -7.82 6.25
N HIS A 245 -5.06 -8.98 6.28
CA HIS A 245 -5.54 -10.27 5.80
C HIS A 245 -5.44 -11.35 6.89
N PRO A 246 -6.41 -11.42 7.82
CA PRO A 246 -6.35 -12.38 8.91
C PRO A 246 -6.38 -13.81 8.37
N PRO A 247 -5.38 -14.66 8.69
CA PRO A 247 -5.39 -16.05 8.26
C PRO A 247 -6.59 -16.79 8.85
N SER A 248 -7.07 -17.82 8.16
CA SER A 248 -8.19 -18.62 8.63
C SER A 248 -7.96 -20.09 8.32
N GLN A 249 -8.07 -20.93 9.34
CA GLN A 249 -8.05 -22.39 9.18
C GLN A 249 -9.20 -22.86 8.29
N GLU A 250 -10.35 -22.19 8.33
CA GLU A 250 -11.50 -22.49 7.48
C GLU A 250 -11.22 -22.14 6.01
N ARG A 251 -10.63 -20.97 5.74
CA ARG A 251 -10.19 -20.59 4.38
C ARG A 251 -9.15 -21.57 3.84
N ALA A 252 -8.11 -21.88 4.62
CA ALA A 252 -7.07 -22.83 4.22
C ALA A 252 -7.65 -24.21 3.86
N LYS A 253 -8.58 -24.74 4.66
CA LYS A 253 -9.26 -26.02 4.37
C LYS A 253 -10.13 -25.94 3.12
N ALA A 254 -10.91 -24.86 2.97
CA ALA A 254 -11.76 -24.67 1.79
C ALA A 254 -10.92 -24.59 0.51
N ASN A 255 -9.81 -23.84 0.54
CA ASN A 255 -8.90 -23.70 -0.59
C ASN A 255 -8.13 -24.98 -0.89
N ALA A 256 -7.80 -25.79 0.12
CA ALA A 256 -7.22 -27.11 -0.08
C ALA A 256 -8.16 -28.06 -0.85
N VAL A 257 -9.45 -28.03 -0.54
CA VAL A 257 -10.47 -28.79 -1.30
C VAL A 257 -10.64 -28.21 -2.69
N TYR A 258 -10.72 -26.88 -2.81
CA TYR A 258 -10.91 -26.22 -4.10
C TYR A 258 -9.74 -26.47 -5.07
N ALA A 259 -8.50 -26.37 -4.60
CA ALA A 259 -7.29 -26.61 -5.39
C ALA A 259 -7.23 -28.03 -5.99
N GLN A 260 -7.87 -29.01 -5.34
CA GLN A 260 -7.93 -30.41 -5.83
C GLN A 260 -8.88 -30.59 -7.03
N THR A 261 -9.77 -29.63 -7.28
CA THR A 261 -10.70 -29.68 -8.43
C THR A 261 -9.99 -29.42 -9.76
N PHE A 262 -8.78 -28.84 -9.74
CA PHE A 262 -8.03 -28.52 -10.94
C PHE A 262 -7.14 -29.69 -11.40
N PRO A 263 -7.09 -29.97 -12.71
CA PRO A 263 -6.13 -30.92 -13.27
C PRO A 263 -4.71 -30.45 -12.97
N GLN A 264 -3.90 -31.31 -12.35
CA GLN A 264 -2.53 -30.98 -11.92
C GLN A 264 -1.50 -31.09 -13.06
N THR A 265 -1.95 -31.10 -14.31
CA THR A 265 -1.12 -31.28 -15.50
C THR A 265 -0.70 -29.93 -16.07
N ASN A 266 0.58 -29.76 -16.43
CA ASN A 266 1.13 -28.56 -17.06
C ASN A 266 1.11 -27.27 -16.20
N LEU A 267 0.93 -27.39 -14.88
CA LEU A 267 1.05 -26.27 -13.94
C LEU A 267 2.46 -26.23 -13.34
N THR A 268 2.98 -25.03 -13.08
CA THR A 268 4.33 -24.84 -12.53
C THR A 268 4.31 -24.25 -11.12
N MET A 269 5.20 -24.76 -10.26
CA MET A 269 5.57 -24.10 -9.00
C MET A 269 6.59 -22.98 -9.22
N GLY A 270 7.47 -23.10 -10.22
CA GLY A 270 8.52 -22.11 -10.50
C GLY A 270 9.54 -21.90 -9.37
N LYS A 271 9.85 -22.94 -8.57
CA LYS A 271 10.78 -22.85 -7.42
C LYS A 271 12.17 -22.34 -7.82
N GLU A 272 12.81 -22.97 -8.80
CA GLU A 272 14.18 -22.61 -9.21
C GLU A 272 14.27 -21.20 -9.79
N VAL A 273 13.33 -20.85 -10.68
CA VAL A 273 13.24 -19.50 -11.27
C VAL A 273 13.09 -18.46 -10.17
N TYR A 274 12.19 -18.69 -9.21
CA TYR A 274 11.98 -17.80 -8.08
C TYR A 274 13.25 -17.62 -7.26
N GLN A 275 13.87 -18.72 -6.81
CA GLN A 275 15.09 -18.67 -6.00
C GLN A 275 16.23 -17.93 -6.72
N LYS A 276 16.36 -18.09 -8.04
CA LYS A 276 17.32 -17.34 -8.85
C LYS A 276 17.00 -15.84 -8.87
N LYS A 277 15.73 -15.47 -9.07
CA LYS A 277 15.28 -14.07 -9.17
C LYS A 277 15.39 -13.30 -7.86
N ILE A 278 15.21 -13.97 -6.72
CA ILE A 278 15.33 -13.36 -5.39
C ILE A 278 16.72 -13.54 -4.76
N ALA A 279 17.67 -14.16 -5.45
CA ALA A 279 19.00 -14.46 -4.90
C ALA A 279 19.75 -13.20 -4.45
N LEU A 280 19.65 -12.10 -5.21
CA LEU A 280 20.28 -10.83 -4.86
C LEU A 280 19.64 -10.21 -3.60
N LEU A 281 18.31 -10.24 -3.51
CA LEU A 281 17.60 -9.79 -2.31
C LEU A 281 18.03 -10.61 -1.08
N LYS A 282 18.08 -11.95 -1.18
CA LYS A 282 18.57 -12.83 -0.10
C LYS A 282 20.02 -12.53 0.29
N LYS A 283 20.90 -12.27 -0.69
CA LYS A 283 22.29 -11.88 -0.43
C LYS A 283 22.39 -10.57 0.35
N ARG A 284 21.45 -9.63 0.11
CA ARG A 284 21.38 -8.34 0.81
C ARG A 284 20.68 -8.43 2.17
N GLN A 285 19.97 -9.52 2.46
CA GLN A 285 19.19 -9.66 3.68
C GLN A 285 19.96 -9.32 4.98
N PRO A 286 21.22 -9.77 5.17
CA PRO A 286 21.97 -9.41 6.37
C PRO A 286 22.19 -7.90 6.58
N ALA A 287 22.17 -7.10 5.50
CA ALA A 287 22.25 -5.65 5.58
C ALA A 287 20.93 -5.03 6.09
N TYR A 288 19.79 -5.55 5.63
CA TYR A 288 18.47 -5.14 6.12
C TYR A 288 18.24 -5.60 7.56
N ASP A 289 18.66 -6.81 7.92
CA ASP A 289 18.60 -7.27 9.32
C ASP A 289 19.41 -6.36 10.24
N ALA A 290 20.60 -5.93 9.80
CA ALA A 290 21.41 -4.96 10.53
C ALA A 290 20.71 -3.59 10.63
N TYR A 291 20.10 -3.10 9.55
CA TYR A 291 19.32 -1.88 9.57
C TYR A 291 18.15 -1.95 10.55
N ASP A 292 17.37 -3.04 10.53
CA ASP A 292 16.20 -3.21 11.39
C ASP A 292 16.60 -3.30 12.87
N GLU A 293 17.68 -4.02 13.20
CA GLU A 293 18.26 -4.01 14.55
C GLU A 293 18.77 -2.63 14.94
N GLY A 294 19.42 -1.91 14.03
CA GLY A 294 19.85 -0.54 14.26
C GLY A 294 18.70 0.42 14.55
N ARG A 295 17.55 0.28 13.86
CA ARG A 295 16.32 1.04 14.16
C ARG A 295 15.80 0.71 15.56
N LYS A 296 15.72 -0.56 15.95
CA LYS A 296 15.31 -0.96 17.31
C LYS A 296 16.25 -0.40 18.39
N LYS A 297 17.55 -0.30 18.12
CA LYS A 297 18.53 0.31 19.03
C LYS A 297 18.33 1.82 19.14
N LEU A 298 18.09 2.50 18.03
CA LEU A 298 17.77 3.92 18.00
C LEU A 298 16.50 4.24 18.81
N ASP A 299 15.44 3.43 18.67
CA ASP A 299 14.19 3.61 19.43
C ASP A 299 14.41 3.48 20.95
N LYS A 300 15.37 2.63 21.35
CA LYS A 300 15.83 2.46 22.74
C LYS A 300 16.87 3.49 23.19
N LYS A 301 17.19 4.47 22.34
CA LYS A 301 18.23 5.49 22.56
C LYS A 301 19.66 4.93 22.76
N ASP A 302 19.90 3.71 22.30
CA ASP A 302 21.23 3.07 22.27
C ASP A 302 21.95 3.48 20.98
N TYR A 303 22.40 4.74 20.95
CA TYR A 303 22.96 5.38 19.74
C TYR A 303 24.25 4.73 19.26
N SER A 304 25.14 4.32 20.18
CA SER A 304 26.39 3.64 19.84
C SER A 304 26.13 2.32 19.11
N SER A 305 25.19 1.50 19.60
CA SER A 305 24.83 0.25 18.92
C SER A 305 24.12 0.52 17.59
N ALA A 306 23.20 1.49 17.56
CA ALA A 306 22.50 1.86 16.33
C ALA A 306 23.47 2.29 15.23
N LEU A 307 24.50 3.08 15.56
CA LEU A 307 25.54 3.52 14.63
C LEU A 307 26.36 2.33 14.11
N SER A 308 26.78 1.42 14.99
CA SER A 308 27.50 0.20 14.61
C SER A 308 26.70 -0.67 13.63
N PHE A 309 25.39 -0.82 13.88
CA PHE A 309 24.48 -1.53 12.98
C PHE A 309 24.32 -0.82 11.63
N ALA A 310 24.19 0.51 11.62
CA ALA A 310 24.15 1.29 10.39
C ALA A 310 25.42 1.11 9.55
N GLU A 311 26.60 1.14 10.19
CA GLU A 311 27.89 0.92 9.52
C GLU A 311 28.03 -0.50 8.96
N LYS A 312 27.55 -1.50 9.71
CA LYS A 312 27.49 -2.89 9.23
C LYS A 312 26.59 -3.01 8.00
N ALA A 313 25.42 -2.37 8.00
CA ALA A 313 24.50 -2.36 6.87
C ALA A 313 25.13 -1.70 5.64
N ILE A 314 25.71 -0.50 5.80
CA ILE A 314 26.42 0.25 4.74
C ILE A 314 27.58 -0.57 4.16
N LYS A 315 28.38 -1.23 5.02
CA LYS A 315 29.50 -2.06 4.56
C LYS A 315 29.03 -3.25 3.72
N THR A 316 27.86 -3.80 4.05
CA THR A 316 27.32 -4.99 3.38
C THR A 316 26.65 -4.63 2.06
N GLU A 317 25.89 -3.53 1.99
CA GLU A 317 25.28 -3.03 0.76
C GLU A 317 25.32 -1.49 0.73
N PRO A 318 26.38 -0.89 0.12
CA PRO A 318 26.61 0.55 0.15
C PRO A 318 25.72 1.36 -0.80
N LYS A 319 24.93 0.71 -1.66
CA LYS A 319 24.02 1.40 -2.59
C LYS A 319 22.67 1.75 -1.94
N GLU A 320 22.33 1.15 -0.81
CA GLU A 320 21.04 1.35 -0.13
C GLU A 320 21.02 2.67 0.64
N ALA A 321 20.05 3.54 0.32
CA ALA A 321 19.90 4.85 0.93
C ALA A 321 19.41 4.78 2.38
N LEU A 322 18.56 3.80 2.73
CA LEU A 322 18.01 3.63 4.08
C LEU A 322 19.12 3.50 5.15
N PHE A 323 20.25 2.88 4.82
CA PHE A 323 21.32 2.65 5.79
C PHE A 323 22.07 3.94 6.14
N TYR A 324 22.21 4.84 5.17
CA TYR A 324 22.76 6.18 5.40
C TYR A 324 21.76 7.05 6.16
N ALA A 325 20.46 6.90 5.88
CA ALA A 325 19.41 7.59 6.63
C ALA A 325 19.38 7.15 8.10
N LEU A 326 19.51 5.86 8.41
CA LEU A 326 19.65 5.38 9.80
C LEU A 326 20.83 6.05 10.52
N LYS A 327 22.01 6.11 9.86
CA LYS A 327 23.18 6.79 10.43
C LYS A 327 22.88 8.28 10.67
N ALA A 328 22.17 8.94 9.76
CA ALA A 328 21.74 10.33 9.92
C ALA A 328 20.71 10.51 11.05
N ASP A 329 19.76 9.58 11.20
CA ASP A 329 18.74 9.58 12.26
C ASP A 329 19.40 9.52 13.64
N VAL A 330 20.44 8.68 13.80
CA VAL A 330 21.23 8.59 15.04
C VAL A 330 21.85 9.94 15.39
N TYR A 331 22.57 10.57 14.46
CA TYR A 331 23.16 11.90 14.71
C TYR A 331 22.11 12.99 14.97
N ALA A 332 20.96 12.93 14.29
CA ALA A 332 19.85 13.86 14.53
C ALA A 332 19.28 13.70 15.95
N ALA A 333 19.17 12.47 16.45
CA ALA A 333 18.73 12.14 17.80
C ALA A 333 19.74 12.52 18.88
N GLU A 334 21.04 12.45 18.58
CA GLU A 334 22.15 12.94 19.42
C GLU A 334 22.30 14.48 19.40
N ASN A 335 21.38 15.19 18.72
CA ASN A 335 21.43 16.64 18.54
C ASN A 335 22.72 17.13 17.84
N ASN A 336 23.24 16.33 16.90
CA ASN A 336 24.33 16.68 16.01
C ASN A 336 23.80 16.89 14.56
N PRO A 337 23.14 18.04 14.29
CA PRO A 337 22.50 18.26 12.99
C PRO A 337 23.51 18.42 11.84
N THR A 338 24.77 18.77 12.11
CA THR A 338 25.83 18.87 11.09
C THR A 338 26.14 17.49 10.48
N GLU A 339 26.38 16.48 11.32
CA GLU A 339 26.59 15.12 10.82
C GLU A 339 25.29 14.54 10.24
N ALA A 340 24.12 14.82 10.84
CA ALA A 340 22.84 14.39 10.28
C ALA A 340 22.65 14.88 8.82
N VAL A 341 22.90 16.16 8.55
CA VAL A 341 22.80 16.73 7.19
C VAL A 341 23.72 16.01 6.20
N LYS A 342 24.96 15.75 6.60
CA LYS A 342 25.95 15.03 5.78
C LYS A 342 25.46 13.64 5.41
N TRP A 343 24.93 12.88 6.36
CA TRP A 343 24.49 11.51 6.13
C TRP A 343 23.14 11.42 5.40
N TYR A 344 22.20 12.33 5.64
CA TYR A 344 21.00 12.43 4.79
C TYR A 344 21.34 12.83 3.36
N THR A 345 22.37 13.65 3.14
CA THR A 345 22.85 13.96 1.80
C THR A 345 23.39 12.71 1.10
N GLN A 346 24.08 11.83 1.84
CA GLN A 346 24.49 10.53 1.30
C GLN A 346 23.30 9.64 0.96
N ALA A 347 22.22 9.64 1.75
CA ALA A 347 20.99 8.93 1.44
C ALA A 347 20.34 9.47 0.15
N ILE A 348 20.16 10.80 0.04
CA ILE A 348 19.55 11.46 -1.13
C ILE A 348 20.36 11.24 -2.41
N ASN A 349 21.70 11.21 -2.33
CA ASN A 349 22.55 10.93 -3.48
C ASN A 349 22.38 9.50 -4.03
N ARG A 350 21.83 8.58 -3.23
CA ARG A 350 21.57 7.18 -3.61
C ARG A 350 20.13 6.98 -4.06
N ASP A 351 19.20 7.60 -3.33
CA ASP A 351 17.79 7.62 -3.68
C ASP A 351 17.19 8.99 -3.34
N SER A 352 16.88 9.76 -4.37
CA SER A 352 16.25 11.07 -4.28
C SER A 352 14.71 11.02 -4.37
N SER A 353 14.13 9.82 -4.41
CA SER A 353 12.69 9.64 -4.63
C SER A 353 11.88 9.49 -3.35
N TYR A 354 12.52 9.30 -2.20
CA TYR A 354 11.85 9.08 -0.92
C TYR A 354 11.75 10.37 -0.07
N PHE A 355 10.54 10.76 0.31
CA PHE A 355 10.24 12.03 0.99
C PHE A 355 11.01 12.18 2.32
N TYR A 356 11.21 11.06 3.03
CA TYR A 356 11.73 11.03 4.39
C TYR A 356 13.13 11.67 4.49
N TYR A 357 14.00 11.43 3.51
CA TYR A 357 15.37 11.95 3.55
C TYR A 357 15.39 13.49 3.47
N TYR A 358 14.53 14.07 2.62
CA TYR A 358 14.38 15.52 2.51
C TYR A 358 13.71 16.10 3.75
N LEU A 359 12.69 15.44 4.29
CA LEU A 359 12.03 15.87 5.53
C LEU A 359 13.06 16.04 6.65
N GLN A 360 13.82 14.99 6.92
CA GLN A 360 14.73 14.99 8.06
C GLN A 360 15.96 15.87 7.85
N ARG A 361 16.49 15.94 6.62
CA ARG A 361 17.58 16.87 6.31
C ARG A 361 17.13 18.32 6.43
N GLY A 362 15.93 18.63 5.96
CA GLY A 362 15.31 19.95 6.10
C GLY A 362 15.14 20.37 7.57
N LEU A 363 14.67 19.46 8.43
CA LEU A 363 14.58 19.69 9.88
C LEU A 363 15.97 19.86 10.53
N SER A 364 16.98 19.15 10.04
CA SER A 364 18.36 19.31 10.52
C SER A 364 18.96 20.66 10.10
N TYR A 365 18.68 21.13 8.87
CA TYR A 365 19.02 22.48 8.43
C TYR A 365 18.32 23.57 9.25
N GLU A 366 17.07 23.37 9.64
CA GLU A 366 16.34 24.30 10.53
C GLU A 366 17.08 24.46 11.86
N LYS A 367 17.54 23.36 12.48
CA LYS A 367 18.34 23.40 13.72
C LYS A 367 19.67 24.15 13.54
N LEU A 368 20.26 24.08 12.34
CA LEU A 368 21.48 24.82 11.98
C LEU A 368 21.23 26.29 11.60
N LYS A 369 19.97 26.75 11.62
CA LYS A 369 19.56 28.08 11.11
C LYS A 369 19.89 28.31 9.62
N GLN A 370 20.03 27.22 8.87
CA GLN A 370 20.23 27.24 7.42
C GLN A 370 18.86 27.27 6.72
N HIS A 371 18.19 28.42 6.84
CA HIS A 371 16.77 28.56 6.50
C HIS A 371 16.44 28.31 5.02
N ASP A 372 17.31 28.72 4.10
CA ASP A 372 17.11 28.52 2.67
C ASP A 372 17.17 27.04 2.27
N GLN A 373 18.23 26.34 2.72
CA GLN A 373 18.37 24.90 2.49
C GLN A 373 17.22 24.12 3.16
N SER A 374 16.85 24.50 4.38
CA SER A 374 15.73 23.91 5.10
C SER A 374 14.42 24.04 4.30
N LYS A 375 14.11 25.26 3.83
CA LYS A 375 12.91 25.53 3.04
C LYS A 375 12.89 24.76 1.72
N GLN A 376 14.04 24.63 1.05
CA GLN A 376 14.16 23.86 -0.18
C GLN A 376 13.83 22.38 0.06
N ASP A 377 14.47 21.76 1.05
CA ASP A 377 14.27 20.35 1.37
C ASP A 377 12.86 20.05 1.86
N LEU A 378 12.30 20.89 2.74
CA LEU A 378 10.94 20.70 3.24
C LEU A 378 9.89 20.83 2.12
N LYS A 379 10.10 21.74 1.15
CA LYS A 379 9.24 21.83 -0.05
C LYS A 379 9.35 20.58 -0.93
N GLN A 380 10.57 20.06 -1.12
CA GLN A 380 10.77 18.84 -1.89
C GLN A 380 10.12 17.63 -1.21
N SER A 381 10.22 17.54 0.13
CA SER A 381 9.49 16.55 0.93
C SER A 381 7.97 16.65 0.71
N GLN A 382 7.38 17.84 0.83
CA GLN A 382 5.94 18.04 0.60
C GLN A 382 5.47 17.70 -0.80
N LYS A 383 6.33 17.89 -1.81
CA LYS A 383 6.02 17.49 -3.19
C LYS A 383 5.91 15.97 -3.33
N LEU A 384 6.73 15.22 -2.60
CA LEU A 384 6.74 13.75 -2.64
C LEU A 384 5.64 13.16 -1.76
N LEU A 385 5.49 13.68 -0.54
CA LEU A 385 4.44 13.30 0.40
C LEU A 385 4.05 14.50 1.27
N PRO A 386 2.82 15.01 1.17
CA PRO A 386 2.32 16.00 2.12
C PRO A 386 2.29 15.43 3.54
N THR A 387 3.01 16.09 4.45
CA THR A 387 3.08 15.76 5.87
C THR A 387 2.88 17.00 6.73
N GLU A 388 2.25 16.81 7.89
CA GLU A 388 2.04 17.90 8.85
C GLU A 388 3.37 18.41 9.41
N VAL A 389 4.34 17.51 9.62
CA VAL A 389 5.68 17.84 10.14
C VAL A 389 6.42 18.82 9.22
N ALA A 390 6.51 18.53 7.92
CA ALA A 390 7.15 19.44 6.97
C ALA A 390 6.40 20.78 6.89
N GLN A 391 5.07 20.73 6.92
CA GLN A 391 4.26 21.94 6.84
C GLN A 391 4.46 22.86 8.04
N ASN A 392 4.45 22.30 9.25
CA ASN A 392 4.67 23.05 10.47
C ASN A 392 6.07 23.68 10.49
N ALA A 393 7.09 22.97 9.98
CA ALA A 393 8.43 23.51 9.81
C ALA A 393 8.50 24.66 8.80
N LEU A 394 7.86 24.52 7.63
CA LEU A 394 7.77 25.60 6.64
C LEU A 394 7.08 26.85 7.21
N ASN A 395 6.00 26.67 7.96
CA ASN A 395 5.29 27.77 8.61
C ASN A 395 6.17 28.52 9.61
N ARG A 396 6.99 27.80 10.40
CA ARG A 396 7.97 28.45 11.31
C ARG A 396 8.98 29.29 10.53
N LEU A 397 9.54 28.74 9.44
CA LEU A 397 10.51 29.45 8.61
C LEU A 397 9.95 30.72 7.96
N THR A 398 8.66 30.76 7.61
CA THR A 398 8.04 31.98 7.05
C THR A 398 7.87 33.13 8.06
N ARG A 399 7.93 32.83 9.36
CA ARG A 399 7.81 33.84 10.44
C ARG A 399 9.16 34.44 10.84
N ILE A 400 10.26 33.85 10.38
CA ILE A 400 11.61 34.35 10.58
C ILE A 400 11.85 35.40 9.48
N LYS A 401 11.92 36.67 9.89
CA LYS A 401 12.21 37.81 8.99
C LYS A 401 13.70 37.90 8.69
#